data_AF-A0A842P1D6-F1
#
_entry.id   AF-A0A842P1D6-F1
#
_cell.length_a   1.000
_cell.length_b   1.000
_cell.length_c   1.000
_cell.angle_alpha   90.00
_cell.angle_beta   90.00
_cell.angle_gamma   90.00
#
_symmetry.space_group_name_H-M   'P 1'
#
loop_
_entity.id
_entity.type
_entity.pdbx_description
1 polymer ?
#
loop_
_entity_poly.entity_id
_entity_poly.type
_entity_poly.pdbx_seq_one_letter_code
_entity_poly.pdbx_strand_id
1 'polypeptide(L)'
;MRVHGEQAQLQLGLPAPLVEDLRRDVDYRFTEELDKPLALEGRWDDFFESCMSLMEMRTRAIKYLAERDRSELLYAVYTASDECLHQRVEGRLGEKRIREMKRALLENVNDVVEALQPDTTIFFSDHGFNLQGYHGTKDPETRWGTWALRTDLDHVPPRREAHILDILPTILTSLDVPYDDLEGCSLVFSESDKRAMIAKLERLSYI
;
A
#
# COMPACT_ATOMS: atom_id res chain seq x y z
N MET A 1 14.09 14.59 -40.29
CA MET A 1 13.02 13.95 -39.50
C MET A 1 13.62 13.55 -38.17
N ARG A 2 13.56 14.42 -37.16
CA ARG A 2 14.05 14.15 -35.81
C ARG A 2 12.90 13.58 -35.00
N VAL A 3 13.03 12.34 -34.60
CA VAL A 3 12.12 11.68 -33.64
C VAL A 3 12.56 12.20 -32.27
N HIS A 4 11.79 13.13 -31.70
CA HIS A 4 11.93 13.48 -30.30
C HIS A 4 11.27 12.37 -29.48
N GLY A 5 12.06 11.78 -28.59
CA GLY A 5 11.63 10.70 -27.71
C GLY A 5 10.54 11.19 -26.76
N GLU A 6 9.33 10.70 -27.00
CA GLU A 6 8.37 10.48 -25.94
C GLU A 6 8.91 9.33 -25.09
N GLN A 7 9.65 9.67 -24.04
CA GLN A 7 9.70 8.79 -22.87
C GLN A 7 8.29 8.81 -22.27
N ALA A 8 7.47 7.87 -22.74
CA ALA A 8 6.29 7.41 -22.03
C ALA A 8 6.75 6.84 -20.68
N GLN A 9 6.90 7.71 -19.69
CA GLN A 9 6.88 7.30 -18.30
C GLN A 9 5.43 6.94 -17.99
N LEU A 10 5.21 5.69 -17.59
CA LEU A 10 3.92 5.17 -17.13
C LEU A 10 3.41 6.02 -15.94
N GLN A 11 2.73 7.12 -16.22
CA GLN A 11 1.72 7.65 -15.33
C GLN A 11 0.61 6.59 -15.30
N LEU A 12 0.30 6.06 -14.12
CA LEU A 12 -0.97 5.37 -13.88
C LEU A 12 -2.09 6.41 -14.09
N GLY A 13 -2.43 6.64 -15.35
CA GLY A 13 -3.12 7.83 -15.83
C GLY A 13 -4.60 7.75 -15.52
N LEU A 14 -5.00 8.25 -14.36
CA LEU A 14 -6.39 8.64 -14.16
C LEU A 14 -6.79 9.61 -15.30
N PRO A 15 -8.00 9.48 -15.87
CA PRO A 15 -8.47 10.42 -16.89
C PRO A 15 -8.36 11.86 -16.36
N ALA A 16 -7.94 12.81 -17.20
CA ALA A 16 -7.77 14.21 -16.78
C ALA A 16 -8.99 14.81 -16.02
N PRO A 17 -10.25 14.55 -16.42
CA PRO A 17 -11.41 15.01 -15.64
C PRO A 17 -11.45 14.48 -14.20
N LEU A 18 -10.98 13.25 -13.99
CA LEU A 18 -10.93 12.64 -12.66
C LEU A 18 -9.84 13.26 -11.79
N VAL A 19 -8.70 13.62 -12.39
CA VAL A 19 -7.62 14.33 -11.69
C VAL A 19 -8.09 15.71 -11.24
N GLU A 20 -8.81 16.43 -12.10
CA GLU A 20 -9.38 17.74 -11.77
C GLU A 20 -10.42 17.64 -10.64
N ASP A 21 -11.29 16.63 -10.69
CA ASP A 21 -12.26 16.36 -9.64
C ASP A 21 -11.57 16.06 -8.29
N LEU A 22 -10.53 15.22 -8.28
CA LEU A 22 -9.77 14.91 -7.06
C LEU A 22 -9.07 16.14 -6.48
N ARG A 23 -8.48 16.98 -7.33
CA ARG A 23 -7.84 18.24 -6.88
C ARG A 23 -8.86 19.21 -6.31
N ARG A 24 -10.02 19.35 -6.95
CA ARG A 24 -11.08 20.28 -6.53
C ARG A 24 -11.78 19.82 -5.26
N ASP A 25 -12.14 18.55 -5.19
CA ASP A 25 -13.07 18.03 -4.17
C ASP A 25 -12.34 17.41 -2.97
N VAL A 26 -11.08 17.00 -3.14
CA VAL A 26 -10.29 16.28 -2.12
C VAL A 26 -8.96 16.96 -1.78
N ASP A 27 -8.61 18.04 -2.50
CA ASP A 27 -7.29 18.71 -2.43
C ASP A 27 -6.14 17.71 -2.65
N TYR A 28 -6.35 16.78 -3.58
CA TYR A 28 -5.43 15.67 -3.79
C TYR A 28 -4.16 16.12 -4.53
N ARG A 29 -3.00 15.71 -3.99
CA ARG A 29 -1.68 15.87 -4.60
C ARG A 29 -1.07 14.49 -4.88
N PHE A 30 -0.28 14.39 -5.94
CA PHE A 30 0.41 13.16 -6.30
C PHE A 30 1.74 13.02 -5.57
N THR A 31 2.26 11.80 -5.43
CA THR A 31 3.54 11.54 -4.74
C THR A 31 4.73 12.20 -5.45
N GLU A 32 4.62 12.34 -6.77
CA GLU A 32 5.57 13.06 -7.63
C GLU A 32 5.65 14.55 -7.28
N GLU A 33 4.65 15.09 -6.59
CA GLU A 33 4.59 16.48 -6.13
C GLU A 33 5.18 16.66 -4.71
N LEU A 34 5.76 15.61 -4.11
CA LEU A 34 6.51 15.74 -2.86
C LEU A 34 7.74 16.64 -3.05
N ASP A 35 7.94 17.55 -2.09
CA ASP A 35 9.13 18.40 -2.03
C ASP A 35 10.33 17.61 -1.49
N LYS A 36 10.86 16.70 -2.31
CA LYS A 36 12.04 15.88 -2.02
C LYS A 36 13.27 16.70 -1.60
N PRO A 37 13.52 17.91 -2.14
CA PRO A 37 14.56 18.79 -1.63
C PRO A 37 14.54 19.02 -0.12
N LEU A 38 13.38 19.06 0.54
CA LEU A 38 13.30 19.22 2.00
C LEU A 38 14.09 18.14 2.75
N ALA A 39 13.99 16.88 2.32
CA ALA A 39 14.74 15.79 2.93
C ALA A 39 16.26 15.98 2.77
N LEU A 40 16.70 16.41 1.59
CA LEU A 40 18.12 16.60 1.26
C LEU A 40 18.73 17.81 1.97
N GLU A 41 17.92 18.82 2.28
CA GLU A 41 18.32 20.04 2.99
C GLU A 41 18.31 19.89 4.53
N GLY A 42 18.11 18.66 5.04
CA GLY A 42 18.05 18.38 6.47
C GLY A 42 16.73 18.83 7.13
N ARG A 43 15.73 19.23 6.34
CA ARG A 43 14.36 19.56 6.79
C ARG A 43 13.46 18.34 6.77
N TRP A 44 13.96 17.25 7.35
CA TRP A 44 13.31 15.96 7.24
C TRP A 44 11.93 15.89 7.91
N ASP A 45 11.73 16.62 9.02
CA ASP A 45 10.40 16.68 9.65
C ASP A 45 9.36 17.28 8.69
N ASP A 46 9.68 18.37 7.97
CA ASP A 46 8.75 18.98 6.99
C ASP A 46 8.43 18.01 5.83
N PHE A 47 9.44 17.26 5.38
CA PHE A 47 9.26 16.20 4.38
C PHE A 47 8.36 15.08 4.91
N PHE A 48 8.62 14.62 6.14
CA PHE A 48 7.84 13.57 6.80
C PHE A 48 6.37 13.98 6.91
N GLU A 49 6.08 15.18 7.40
CA GLU A 49 4.70 15.70 7.49
C GLU A 49 4.02 15.77 6.11
N SER A 50 4.76 16.12 5.05
CA SER A 50 4.24 16.11 3.68
C SER A 50 3.85 14.70 3.21
N CYS A 51 4.66 13.69 3.53
CA CYS A 51 4.33 12.30 3.23
C CYS A 51 3.11 11.80 4.02
N MET A 52 3.01 12.15 5.32
CA MET A 52 1.87 11.80 6.16
C MET A 52 0.58 12.40 5.60
N SER A 53 0.61 13.69 5.25
CA SER A 53 -0.50 14.38 4.60
C SER A 53 -0.93 13.72 3.29
N LEU A 54 0.02 13.26 2.46
CA LEU A 54 -0.29 12.56 1.22
C LEU A 54 -0.95 11.19 1.45
N MET A 55 -0.58 10.46 2.49
CA MET A 55 -1.27 9.20 2.84
C MET A 55 -2.73 9.46 3.21
N GLU A 56 -3.00 10.50 3.99
CA GLU A 56 -4.38 10.90 4.31
C GLU A 56 -5.16 11.37 3.09
N MET A 57 -4.54 12.16 2.22
CA MET A 57 -5.12 12.58 0.94
C MET A 57 -5.49 11.37 0.08
N ARG A 58 -4.63 10.34 0.06
CA ARG A 58 -4.88 9.08 -0.66
C ARG A 58 -6.11 8.36 -0.11
N THR A 59 -6.24 8.25 1.21
CA THR A 59 -7.43 7.67 1.85
C THR A 59 -8.71 8.40 1.47
N ARG A 60 -8.69 9.74 1.49
CA ARG A 60 -9.86 10.54 1.07
C ARG A 60 -10.17 10.33 -0.42
N ALA A 61 -9.16 10.29 -1.27
CA ALA A 61 -9.33 10.07 -2.70
C ALA A 61 -9.93 8.69 -2.99
N ILE A 62 -9.46 7.64 -2.31
CA ILE A 62 -10.01 6.28 -2.43
C ILE A 62 -11.50 6.26 -2.11
N LYS A 63 -11.91 6.87 -0.98
CA LYS A 63 -13.32 6.93 -0.56
C LYS A 63 -14.16 7.73 -1.55
N TYR A 64 -13.67 8.90 -1.99
CA TYR A 64 -14.35 9.71 -3.00
C TYR A 64 -14.59 8.94 -4.31
N LEU A 65 -13.58 8.20 -4.79
CA LEU A 65 -13.69 7.41 -6.01
C LEU A 65 -14.67 6.25 -5.86
N ALA A 66 -14.63 5.54 -4.73
CA ALA A 66 -15.51 4.42 -4.45
C ALA A 66 -17.00 4.82 -4.28
N GLU A 67 -17.26 6.02 -3.77
CA GLU A 67 -18.63 6.57 -3.74
C GLU A 67 -19.14 6.94 -5.13
N ARG A 68 -18.25 7.44 -5.99
CA ARG A 68 -18.57 7.88 -7.34
C ARG A 68 -18.73 6.73 -8.33
N ASP A 69 -17.93 5.68 -8.17
CA ASP A 69 -17.90 4.51 -9.05
C ASP A 69 -18.03 3.24 -8.21
N ARG A 70 -19.10 2.48 -8.45
CA ARG A 70 -19.40 1.21 -7.77
C ARG A 70 -18.61 0.07 -8.41
N SER A 71 -17.30 0.23 -8.47
CA SER A 71 -16.39 -0.78 -9.02
C SER A 71 -16.40 -2.06 -8.19
N GLU A 72 -16.31 -3.21 -8.87
CA GLU A 72 -16.20 -4.54 -8.22
C GLU A 72 -14.79 -4.81 -7.66
N LEU A 73 -13.79 -4.03 -8.11
CA LEU A 73 -12.41 -4.11 -7.64
C LEU A 73 -11.86 -2.71 -7.37
N LEU A 74 -11.28 -2.53 -6.19
CA LEU A 74 -10.52 -1.35 -5.84
C LEU A 74 -9.06 -1.73 -5.60
N TYR A 75 -8.15 -1.13 -6.37
CA TYR A 75 -6.72 -1.26 -6.18
C TYR A 75 -6.10 0.06 -5.76
N ALA A 76 -5.53 0.09 -4.56
CA ALA A 76 -4.93 1.28 -3.98
C ALA A 76 -3.50 1.01 -3.51
N VAL A 77 -2.62 1.98 -3.78
CA VAL A 77 -1.21 1.95 -3.37
C VAL A 77 -0.90 3.22 -2.59
N TYR A 78 -0.24 3.09 -1.44
CA TYR A 78 0.26 4.21 -0.63
C TYR A 78 1.76 4.40 -0.88
N THR A 79 2.11 5.12 -1.93
CA THR A 79 3.51 5.33 -2.36
C THR A 79 4.29 6.28 -1.45
N ALA A 80 3.62 7.23 -0.79
CA ALA A 80 4.28 8.20 0.10
C ALA A 80 4.97 7.53 1.31
N SER A 81 4.50 6.36 1.76
CA SER A 81 5.19 5.60 2.82
C SER A 81 6.55 5.09 2.39
N ASP A 82 6.72 4.75 1.11
CA ASP A 82 8.02 4.33 0.56
C ASP A 82 9.00 5.51 0.52
N GLU A 83 8.55 6.67 0.03
CA GLU A 83 9.35 7.90 0.00
C GLU A 83 9.84 8.31 1.41
N CYS A 84 9.00 8.14 2.44
CA CYS A 84 9.40 8.30 3.84
C CYS A 84 10.58 7.40 4.24
N LEU A 85 10.62 6.16 3.74
CA LEU A 85 11.65 5.18 4.09
C LEU A 85 12.97 5.45 3.35
N HIS A 86 12.89 5.90 2.08
CA HIS A 86 14.05 6.35 1.30
C HIS A 86 14.80 7.49 1.97
N GLN A 87 14.04 8.47 2.44
CA GLN A 87 14.60 9.73 2.93
C GLN A 87 14.85 9.75 4.44
N ARG A 88 14.57 8.65 5.17
CA ARG A 88 14.56 8.59 6.63
C ARG A 88 15.82 9.19 7.29
N VAL A 89 15.65 9.80 8.46
CA VAL A 89 16.75 10.04 9.39
C VAL A 89 17.17 8.74 10.10
N GLU A 90 18.45 8.60 10.41
CA GLU A 90 18.96 7.44 11.15
C GLU A 90 18.75 7.55 12.67
N GLY A 91 18.89 6.43 13.37
CA GLY A 91 18.81 6.37 14.83
C GLY A 91 17.39 6.42 15.39
N ARG A 92 17.27 6.67 16.70
CA ARG A 92 16.00 6.55 17.44
C ARG A 92 14.88 7.46 16.93
N LEU A 93 15.22 8.65 16.44
CA LEU A 93 14.24 9.58 15.88
C LEU A 93 13.60 8.97 14.61
N GLY A 94 14.42 8.43 13.72
CA GLY A 94 13.96 7.71 12.53
C GLY A 94 13.10 6.51 12.88
N GLU A 95 13.54 5.68 13.83
CA GLU A 95 12.74 4.54 14.30
C GLU A 95 11.37 4.95 14.83
N LYS A 96 11.31 6.01 15.66
CA LYS A 96 10.05 6.53 16.20
C LYS A 96 9.11 6.95 15.07
N ARG A 97 9.63 7.68 14.09
CA ARG A 97 8.84 8.22 12.98
C ARG A 97 8.42 7.16 11.97
N ILE A 98 9.23 6.13 11.75
CA ILE A 98 8.82 4.94 10.97
C ILE A 98 7.64 4.25 11.65
N ARG A 99 7.66 4.10 12.99
CA ARG A 99 6.52 3.54 13.73
C ARG A 99 5.28 4.41 13.61
N GLU A 100 5.44 5.73 13.68
CA GLU A 100 4.37 6.70 13.48
C GLU A 100 3.75 6.60 12.08
N MET A 101 4.59 6.59 11.03
CA MET A 101 4.15 6.39 9.65
C MET A 101 3.40 5.08 9.46
N LYS A 102 3.92 3.96 9.99
CA LYS A 102 3.26 2.66 9.87
C LYS A 102 1.91 2.61 10.58
N ARG A 103 1.81 3.27 11.75
CA ARG A 103 0.54 3.40 12.45
C ARG A 103 -0.45 4.20 11.62
N ALA A 104 -0.05 5.36 11.10
CA ALA A 104 -0.91 6.17 10.25
C ALA A 104 -1.32 5.43 8.98
N LEU A 105 -0.42 4.68 8.33
CA LEU A 105 -0.79 3.86 7.18
C LEU A 105 -1.87 2.83 7.53
N LEU A 106 -1.72 2.15 8.67
CA LEU A 106 -2.72 1.18 9.14
C LEU A 106 -4.06 1.84 9.46
N GLU A 107 -4.05 3.00 10.14
CA GLU A 107 -5.26 3.79 10.44
C GLU A 107 -5.96 4.23 9.15
N ASN A 108 -5.21 4.70 8.17
CA ASN A 108 -5.70 5.12 6.86
C ASN A 108 -6.31 3.94 6.07
N VAL A 109 -5.70 2.76 6.10
CA VAL A 109 -6.24 1.55 5.48
C VAL A 109 -7.52 1.10 6.20
N ASN A 110 -7.53 1.11 7.53
CA ASN A 110 -8.71 0.75 8.31
C ASN A 110 -9.89 1.69 8.02
N ASP A 111 -9.65 3.00 7.92
CA ASP A 111 -10.68 3.98 7.56
C ASP A 111 -11.32 3.68 6.19
N VAL A 112 -10.52 3.26 5.20
CA VAL A 112 -11.05 2.79 3.90
C VAL A 112 -11.89 1.51 4.07
N VAL A 113 -11.37 0.50 4.76
CA VAL A 113 -12.06 -0.79 4.94
C VAL A 113 -13.37 -0.60 5.70
N GLU A 114 -13.37 0.22 6.75
CA GLU A 114 -14.56 0.55 7.53
C GLU A 114 -15.60 1.30 6.72
N ALA A 115 -15.18 2.26 5.89
CA ALA A 115 -16.09 3.03 5.05
C ALA A 115 -16.71 2.19 3.91
N LEU A 116 -15.92 1.32 3.28
CA LEU A 116 -16.33 0.59 2.09
C LEU A 116 -16.94 -0.79 2.37
N GLN A 117 -16.64 -1.38 3.53
CA GLN A 117 -17.08 -2.73 3.93
C GLN A 117 -16.91 -3.79 2.80
N PRO A 118 -15.70 -3.94 2.21
CA PRO A 118 -15.50 -4.91 1.13
C PRO A 118 -15.57 -6.35 1.65
N ASP A 119 -16.12 -7.27 0.84
CA ASP A 119 -16.20 -8.69 1.18
C ASP A 119 -14.81 -9.35 1.30
N THR A 120 -13.85 -8.88 0.49
CA THR A 120 -12.45 -9.28 0.53
C THR A 120 -11.55 -8.07 0.64
N THR A 121 -10.61 -8.09 1.60
CA THR A 121 -9.51 -7.12 1.68
C THR A 121 -8.19 -7.86 1.51
N ILE A 122 -7.38 -7.44 0.53
CA ILE A 122 -6.02 -7.95 0.33
C ILE A 122 -5.04 -6.81 0.61
N PHE A 123 -4.16 -7.02 1.60
CA PHE A 123 -3.11 -6.08 1.94
C PHE A 123 -1.75 -6.71 1.67
N PHE A 124 -0.96 -6.11 0.81
CA PHE A 124 0.38 -6.60 0.51
C PHE A 124 1.35 -5.47 0.27
N SER A 125 2.64 -5.81 0.35
CA SER A 125 3.76 -4.94 0.05
C SER A 125 4.65 -5.64 -0.96
N ASP A 126 4.99 -4.91 -2.01
CA ASP A 126 5.83 -5.34 -3.12
C ASP A 126 7.30 -5.54 -2.72
N HIS A 127 7.75 -4.90 -1.64
CA HIS A 127 9.05 -5.17 -1.04
C HIS A 127 9.12 -4.76 0.44
N GLY A 128 10.05 -5.39 1.18
CA GLY A 128 10.35 -5.04 2.55
C GLY A 128 11.29 -3.84 2.70
N PHE A 129 11.55 -3.49 3.95
CA PHE A 129 12.55 -2.49 4.34
C PHE A 129 13.20 -2.90 5.66
N ASN A 130 14.48 -2.57 5.86
CA ASN A 130 15.17 -2.84 7.12
C ASN A 130 15.83 -1.59 7.71
N LEU A 131 16.18 -1.67 8.99
CA LEU A 131 16.75 -0.53 9.71
C LEU A 131 18.12 -0.09 9.15
N GLN A 132 18.78 -0.94 8.37
CA GLN A 132 20.10 -0.71 7.81
C GLN A 132 20.08 0.03 6.46
N GLY A 133 18.96 0.10 5.73
CA GLY A 133 18.96 0.70 4.40
C GLY A 133 17.74 0.39 3.55
N TYR A 134 17.48 1.27 2.58
CA TYR A 134 16.72 0.91 1.39
C TYR A 134 17.62 0.03 0.53
N HIS A 135 17.25 -1.24 0.35
CA HIS A 135 18.15 -2.31 -0.10
C HIS A 135 19.35 -2.48 0.83
N GLY A 136 19.38 -3.54 1.63
CA GLY A 136 20.59 -3.89 2.37
C GLY A 136 21.80 -3.98 1.43
N THR A 137 23.02 -3.90 1.95
CA THR A 137 24.26 -3.96 1.14
C THR A 137 24.42 -5.27 0.35
N LYS A 138 23.54 -6.25 0.59
CA LYS A 138 23.34 -7.46 -0.21
C LYS A 138 21.84 -7.74 -0.20
N ASP A 139 21.22 -7.47 -1.35
CA ASP A 139 19.79 -7.64 -1.64
C ASP A 139 18.84 -6.69 -0.87
N PRO A 140 17.78 -6.12 -1.51
CA PRO A 140 16.56 -5.79 -0.76
C PRO A 140 16.25 -6.99 0.12
N GLU A 141 16.13 -6.83 1.43
CA GLU A 141 15.58 -7.93 2.20
C GLU A 141 14.16 -8.21 1.67
N THR A 142 14.06 -9.32 0.95
CA THR A 142 12.98 -9.84 0.10
C THR A 142 11.78 -10.36 0.89
N ARG A 143 11.61 -9.96 2.15
CA ARG A 143 10.48 -10.40 2.95
C ARG A 143 9.26 -9.56 2.58
N TRP A 144 8.55 -10.01 1.55
CA TRP A 144 7.22 -9.51 1.24
C TRP A 144 6.29 -9.72 2.43
N GLY A 145 5.52 -8.67 2.71
CA GLY A 145 4.36 -8.79 3.56
C GLY A 145 3.16 -9.04 2.64
N THR A 146 2.62 -10.25 2.64
CA THR A 146 1.37 -10.55 1.94
C THR A 146 0.35 -11.05 2.95
N TRP A 147 -0.82 -10.42 2.95
CA TRP A 147 -1.96 -10.76 3.78
C TRP A 147 -3.25 -10.65 2.97
N ALA A 148 -4.13 -11.64 3.05
CA ALA A 148 -5.48 -11.58 2.50
C ALA A 148 -6.47 -11.92 3.60
N LEU A 149 -7.61 -11.24 3.64
CA LEU A 149 -8.69 -11.47 4.58
C LEU A 149 -10.01 -11.49 3.82
N ARG A 150 -10.81 -12.55 4.02
CA ARG A 150 -12.19 -12.66 3.55
C ARG A 150 -13.11 -12.84 4.75
N THR A 151 -14.23 -12.12 4.80
CA THR A 151 -15.11 -12.11 5.99
C THR A 151 -16.14 -13.23 6.04
N ASP A 152 -16.30 -13.99 4.95
CA ASP A 152 -17.38 -14.96 4.73
C ASP A 152 -16.88 -16.43 4.65
N LEU A 153 -15.61 -16.72 4.96
CA LEU A 153 -15.06 -18.07 4.84
C LEU A 153 -14.73 -18.75 6.18
N ASP A 154 -15.22 -19.98 6.28
CA ASP A 154 -14.82 -20.95 7.27
C ASP A 154 -13.57 -21.74 6.83
N HIS A 155 -12.65 -21.91 7.79
CA HIS A 155 -11.63 -22.97 7.88
C HIS A 155 -10.83 -23.34 6.62
N VAL A 156 -9.72 -22.65 6.42
CA VAL A 156 -8.59 -23.02 5.54
C VAL A 156 -7.30 -22.75 6.32
N PRO A 157 -6.38 -23.73 6.44
CA PRO A 157 -5.16 -23.55 7.23
C PRO A 157 -4.15 -22.59 6.57
N PRO A 158 -3.32 -21.90 7.37
CA PRO A 158 -2.33 -20.95 6.86
C PRO A 158 -1.31 -21.63 5.94
N ARG A 159 -1.09 -21.07 4.74
CA ARG A 159 0.08 -21.39 3.91
C ARG A 159 1.31 -20.67 4.47
N ARG A 160 2.35 -21.45 4.81
CA ARG A 160 3.60 -20.95 5.40
C ARG A 160 4.51 -20.21 4.41
N GLU A 161 4.18 -20.20 3.12
CA GLU A 161 5.03 -19.70 2.02
C GLU A 161 4.22 -18.85 1.02
N ALA A 162 3.47 -17.87 1.51
CA ALA A 162 2.80 -16.91 0.62
C ALA A 162 3.84 -16.08 -0.15
N HIS A 163 3.63 -15.91 -1.46
CA HIS A 163 4.49 -15.20 -2.41
C HIS A 163 3.70 -14.08 -3.09
N ILE A 164 4.35 -13.05 -3.64
CA ILE A 164 3.65 -11.98 -4.37
C ILE A 164 2.92 -12.47 -5.62
N LEU A 165 3.37 -13.60 -6.18
CA LEU A 165 2.75 -14.25 -7.34
C LEU A 165 1.37 -14.83 -7.00
N ASP A 166 1.08 -15.01 -5.73
CA ASP A 166 -0.20 -15.51 -5.24
C ASP A 166 -1.30 -14.43 -5.22
N ILE A 167 -0.95 -13.14 -5.34
CA ILE A 167 -1.92 -12.02 -5.27
C ILE A 167 -2.93 -12.09 -6.41
N LEU A 168 -2.46 -12.21 -7.66
CA LEU A 168 -3.36 -12.26 -8.82
C LEU A 168 -4.31 -13.48 -8.77
N PRO A 169 -3.84 -14.71 -8.53
CA PRO A 169 -4.71 -15.86 -8.26
C PRO A 169 -5.73 -15.62 -7.15
N THR A 170 -5.34 -14.92 -6.07
CA THR A 170 -6.23 -14.57 -4.96
C THR A 170 -7.34 -13.60 -5.41
N ILE A 171 -6.99 -12.55 -6.16
CA ILE A 171 -7.97 -11.60 -6.71
C ILE A 171 -8.96 -12.31 -7.63
N LEU A 172 -8.46 -13.12 -8.58
CA LEU A 172 -9.31 -13.82 -9.54
C LEU A 172 -10.25 -14.82 -8.84
N THR A 173 -9.74 -15.54 -7.85
CA THR A 173 -10.56 -16.43 -7.01
C THR A 173 -11.65 -15.67 -6.26
N SER A 174 -11.33 -14.51 -5.67
CA SER A 174 -12.30 -13.68 -4.94
C SER A 174 -13.39 -13.09 -5.83
N LEU A 175 -13.16 -12.98 -7.14
CA LEU A 175 -14.12 -12.51 -8.12
C LEU A 175 -14.82 -13.65 -8.88
N ASP A 176 -14.63 -14.91 -8.45
CA ASP A 176 -15.10 -16.12 -9.14
C ASP A 176 -14.68 -16.18 -10.63
N VAL A 177 -13.53 -15.59 -10.96
CA VAL A 177 -12.95 -15.60 -12.30
C VAL A 177 -12.00 -16.80 -12.44
N PRO A 178 -12.25 -17.73 -13.39
CA PRO A 178 -11.36 -18.85 -13.63
C PRO A 178 -10.01 -18.38 -14.17
N TYR A 179 -8.95 -19.08 -13.78
CA TYR A 179 -7.60 -18.84 -14.30
C TYR A 179 -6.85 -20.18 -14.44
N ASP A 180 -6.10 -20.29 -15.53
CA ASP A 180 -5.19 -21.40 -15.81
C ASP A 180 -3.77 -20.85 -15.95
N ASP A 181 -2.75 -21.67 -15.68
CA ASP A 181 -1.33 -21.38 -15.95
C ASP A 181 -0.71 -20.16 -15.23
N LEU A 182 -1.20 -19.78 -14.04
CA LEU A 182 -0.52 -18.83 -13.15
C LEU A 182 0.49 -19.55 -12.24
N GLU A 183 1.66 -18.95 -12.04
CA GLU A 183 2.73 -19.53 -11.17
C GLU A 183 2.34 -19.56 -9.68
N GLY A 184 1.48 -18.64 -9.24
CA GLY A 184 1.00 -18.55 -7.86
C GLY A 184 -0.30 -19.32 -7.60
N CYS A 185 -0.71 -19.35 -6.34
CA CYS A 185 -1.94 -19.97 -5.87
C CYS A 185 -2.77 -19.01 -5.02
N SER A 186 -4.09 -19.19 -4.99
CA SER A 186 -4.96 -18.34 -4.18
C SER A 186 -4.68 -18.47 -2.68
N LEU A 187 -4.61 -17.32 -1.99
CA LEU A 187 -4.34 -17.19 -0.55
C LEU A 187 -5.60 -16.94 0.28
N VAL A 188 -6.78 -17.23 -0.24
CA VAL A 188 -8.01 -16.94 0.51
C VAL A 188 -8.01 -17.70 1.87
N PHE A 189 -7.98 -16.94 2.96
CA PHE A 189 -7.69 -17.37 4.35
C PHE A 189 -8.94 -17.40 5.26
N SER A 190 -8.85 -18.07 6.41
CA SER A 190 -9.94 -18.28 7.38
C SER A 190 -9.83 -17.47 8.69
N GLU A 191 -10.83 -17.56 9.57
CA GLU A 191 -10.83 -16.92 10.90
C GLU A 191 -9.61 -17.27 11.80
N SER A 192 -8.94 -18.42 11.60
CA SER A 192 -7.69 -18.71 12.32
C SER A 192 -6.52 -17.84 11.86
N ASP A 193 -6.50 -17.43 10.60
CA ASP A 193 -5.45 -16.59 10.02
C ASP A 193 -5.59 -15.15 10.48
N LYS A 194 -6.85 -14.68 10.62
CA LYS A 194 -7.16 -13.41 11.29
C LYS A 194 -6.58 -13.35 12.70
N ARG A 195 -6.73 -14.42 13.49
CA ARG A 195 -6.12 -14.51 14.83
C ARG A 195 -4.58 -14.53 14.78
N ALA A 196 -3.98 -15.26 13.85
CA ALA A 196 -2.53 -15.28 13.69
C ALA A 196 -1.97 -13.93 13.23
N MET A 197 -2.71 -13.19 12.40
CA MET A 197 -2.40 -11.83 12.00
C MET A 197 -2.45 -10.87 13.21
N ILE A 198 -3.55 -10.87 13.97
CA ILE A 198 -3.69 -10.05 15.18
C ILE A 198 -2.53 -10.35 16.13
N ALA A 199 -2.24 -11.62 16.41
CA ALA A 199 -1.11 -12.01 17.27
C ALA A 199 0.25 -11.55 16.71
N LYS A 200 0.44 -11.56 15.38
CA LYS A 200 1.65 -11.05 14.73
C LYS A 200 1.74 -9.53 14.85
N LEU A 201 0.63 -8.81 14.70
CA LEU A 201 0.55 -7.36 14.84
C LEU A 201 0.79 -6.92 16.29
N GLU A 202 0.19 -7.60 17.28
CA GLU A 202 0.45 -7.44 18.72
C GLU A 202 1.94 -7.68 19.04
N ARG A 203 2.51 -8.77 18.55
CA ARG A 203 3.94 -9.09 18.73
C ARG A 203 4.86 -8.03 18.14
N LEU A 204 4.45 -7.42 17.03
CA LEU A 204 5.18 -6.34 16.38
C LEU A 204 4.83 -4.95 16.96
N SER A 205 3.95 -4.90 17.96
CA SER A 205 3.47 -3.69 18.65
C SER A 205 2.84 -2.67 17.71
N TYR A 206 2.12 -3.15 16.69
CA TYR A 206 1.31 -2.31 15.82
C TYR A 206 -0.08 -2.03 16.39
N ILE A 207 -0.61 -2.98 17.17
CA ILE A 207 -1.86 -2.90 17.94
C ILE A 207 -1.63 -3.43 19.35
#